data_AF-A0A1V6SQE3-F1
#
_entry.id   AF-A0A1V6SQE3-F1
#
_cell.length_a   1.000
_cell.length_b   1.000
_cell.length_c   1.000
_cell.angle_alpha   90.00
_cell.angle_beta   90.00
_cell.angle_gamma   90.00
#
_symmetry.space_group_name_H-M   'P 1'
#
loop_
_entity.id
_entity.type
_entity.pdbx_description
1 polymer ?
#
loop_
_entity_poly.entity_id
_entity_poly.type
_entity_poly.pdbx_seq_one_letter_code
_entity_poly.pdbx_strand_id
1 'polypeptide(L)'
;MARQSKNFIPVDYLVDAMLHIFKLKESEVAQIKMEELPYKQLLKRLQTQDDQDPLRPLLPMLEEKGYESYCRWQMHEKMPIHETNNLRRHLVGAPQLAECPPLSAELLQKFLTHVKLI
;
A
#
# COMPACT_ATOMS: atom_id res chain seq x y z
N MET A 1 19.35 -21.23 7.76
CA MET A 1 18.79 -19.96 8.29
C MET A 1 17.99 -19.30 7.18
N ALA A 2 16.68 -19.13 7.36
CA ALA A 2 15.85 -18.41 6.39
C ALA A 2 16.22 -16.92 6.42
N ARG A 3 16.78 -16.42 5.31
CA ARG A 3 16.97 -14.97 5.09
C ARG A 3 15.58 -14.35 4.91
N GLN A 4 15.01 -13.80 5.99
CA GLN A 4 13.92 -12.84 5.84
C GLN A 4 14.51 -11.55 5.24
N SER A 5 14.19 -11.24 3.99
CA SER A 5 14.32 -9.87 3.49
C SER A 5 13.07 -9.10 3.91
N LYS A 6 13.26 -8.05 4.70
CA LYS A 6 12.23 -7.03 4.86
C LYS A 6 12.40 -6.09 3.68
N ASN A 7 11.51 -6.17 2.70
CA ASN A 7 11.45 -5.20 1.63
C ASN A 7 10.92 -3.90 2.23
N PHE A 8 11.83 -3.05 2.73
CA PHE A 8 11.50 -1.74 3.29
C PHE A 8 11.21 -0.78 2.13
N ILE A 9 9.99 -0.85 1.60
CA ILE A 9 9.43 0.33 0.94
C ILE A 9 8.78 1.16 2.06
N PRO A 10 9.26 2.38 2.32
CA PRO A 10 8.66 3.24 3.33
C PRO A 10 7.16 3.43 3.06
N VAL A 11 6.33 3.26 4.08
CA VAL A 11 4.86 3.30 3.93
C VAL A 11 4.40 4.68 3.47
N ASP A 12 5.05 5.73 3.96
CA ASP A 12 4.91 7.11 3.49
C ASP A 12 5.21 7.25 2.00
N TYR A 13 6.27 6.63 1.49
CA TYR A 13 6.55 6.62 0.05
C TYR A 13 5.43 5.94 -0.75
N LEU A 14 4.91 4.81 -0.27
CA LEU A 14 3.78 4.13 -0.91
C LEU A 14 2.51 4.97 -0.86
N VAL A 15 2.20 5.57 0.29
CA VAL A 15 1.03 6.41 0.50
C VAL A 15 1.12 7.67 -0.36
N ASP A 16 2.26 8.35 -0.37
CA ASP A 16 2.49 9.55 -1.18
C ASP A 16 2.46 9.21 -2.67
N ALA A 17 3.04 8.09 -3.09
CA ALA A 17 2.96 7.67 -4.48
C ALA A 17 1.52 7.28 -4.88
N MET A 18 0.77 6.60 -3.99
CA MET A 18 -0.64 6.29 -4.22
C MET A 18 -1.51 7.56 -4.27
N LEU A 19 -1.29 8.51 -3.35
CA LEU A 19 -1.98 9.80 -3.34
C LEU A 19 -1.59 10.67 -4.54
N HIS A 20 -0.33 10.62 -4.96
CA HIS A 20 0.15 11.30 -6.15
C HIS A 20 -0.50 10.69 -7.40
N ILE A 21 -0.56 9.36 -7.51
CA ILE A 21 -1.30 8.68 -8.57
C ILE A 21 -2.80 9.01 -8.51
N PHE A 22 -3.41 9.06 -7.33
CA PHE A 22 -4.81 9.46 -7.13
C PHE A 22 -5.05 10.87 -7.68
N LYS A 23 -4.21 11.84 -7.30
CA LYS A 23 -4.29 13.23 -7.75
C LYS A 23 -3.96 13.39 -9.24
N LEU A 24 -3.06 12.57 -9.78
CA LEU A 24 -2.74 12.55 -11.20
C LEU A 24 -3.82 11.84 -12.05
N LYS A 25 -4.65 10.98 -11.44
CA LYS A 25 -5.61 10.11 -12.15
C LYS A 25 -7.07 10.31 -11.71
N GLU A 26 -7.54 11.54 -11.75
CA GLU A 26 -8.94 11.73 -12.15
C GLU A 26 -9.18 11.35 -13.63
N SER A 27 -8.13 11.06 -14.45
CA SER A 27 -8.29 10.97 -15.91
C SER A 27 -8.20 9.60 -16.61
N GLU A 28 -7.26 8.66 -16.38
CA GLU A 28 -7.00 7.68 -17.49
C GLU A 28 -6.82 6.18 -17.20
N VAL A 29 -6.59 5.69 -15.98
CA VAL A 29 -6.21 4.26 -15.81
C VAL A 29 -7.31 3.36 -15.26
N ALA A 30 -8.36 3.91 -14.67
CA ALA A 30 -9.51 3.11 -14.23
C ALA A 30 -10.88 3.78 -14.46
N GLN A 31 -10.96 5.11 -14.70
CA GLN A 31 -12.22 5.88 -14.78
C GLN A 31 -13.18 5.65 -13.58
N ILE A 32 -12.68 5.09 -12.47
CA ILE A 32 -13.47 4.81 -11.28
C ILE A 32 -13.25 5.95 -10.30
N LYS A 33 -14.35 6.64 -9.95
CA LYS A 33 -14.36 7.64 -8.89
C LYS A 33 -14.13 6.93 -7.54
N MET A 34 -12.94 7.12 -6.97
CA MET A 34 -12.64 6.64 -5.63
C MET A 34 -13.23 7.60 -4.58
N GLU A 35 -13.74 7.04 -3.50
CA GLU A 35 -14.26 7.78 -2.35
C GLU A 35 -13.42 7.47 -1.11
N GLU A 36 -13.15 8.49 -0.29
CA GLU A 36 -12.56 8.27 1.02
C GLU A 36 -13.59 7.61 1.94
N LEU A 37 -13.20 6.54 2.62
CA LEU A 37 -14.09 5.77 3.47
C LEU A 37 -13.42 5.48 4.82
N PRO A 38 -14.06 5.77 5.96
CA PRO A 38 -13.52 5.41 7.27
C PRO A 38 -13.26 3.89 7.38
N TYR A 39 -12.15 3.50 8.00
CA TYR A 39 -11.69 2.10 8.05
C TYR A 39 -12.77 1.08 8.49
N LYS A 40 -13.60 1.43 9.48
CA LYS A 40 -14.70 0.57 9.94
C LYS A 40 -15.78 0.36 8.88
N GLN A 41 -16.07 1.38 8.07
CA GLN A 41 -17.04 1.29 6.98
C GLN A 41 -16.48 0.47 5.83
N LEU A 42 -15.18 0.59 5.53
CA LEU A 42 -14.48 -0.25 4.56
C LEU A 42 -14.58 -1.74 4.92
N LEU A 43 -14.25 -2.10 6.17
CA LEU A 43 -14.37 -3.49 6.64
C LEU A 43 -15.79 -4.03 6.47
N LYS A 44 -16.79 -3.26 6.91
CA LYS A 44 -18.19 -3.66 6.77
C LYS A 44 -18.56 -3.88 5.29
N ARG A 45 -18.07 -3.03 4.39
CA ARG A 45 -18.32 -3.14 2.95
C ARG A 45 -17.73 -4.44 2.39
N LEU A 46 -16.47 -4.75 2.69
CA LEU A 46 -15.79 -5.97 2.26
C LEU A 46 -16.44 -7.26 2.81
N GLN A 47 -17.03 -7.19 4.00
CA GLN A 47 -17.75 -8.32 4.60
C GLN A 47 -19.13 -8.57 3.99
N THR A 48 -19.79 -7.54 3.44
CA THR A 48 -21.24 -7.58 3.18
C THR A 48 -21.65 -7.40 1.72
N GLN A 49 -20.83 -6.77 0.88
CA GLN A 49 -21.25 -6.42 -0.49
C GLN A 49 -21.02 -7.52 -1.52
N ASP A 50 -19.87 -8.20 -1.48
CA ASP A 50 -19.49 -9.16 -2.52
C ASP A 50 -18.65 -10.30 -1.95
N ASP A 51 -19.12 -11.53 -2.18
CA ASP A 51 -18.43 -12.76 -1.81
C ASP A 51 -17.25 -13.10 -2.72
N GLN A 52 -17.20 -12.49 -3.90
CA GLN A 52 -16.11 -12.61 -4.87
C GLN A 52 -15.14 -11.43 -4.85
N ASP A 53 -15.27 -10.52 -3.87
CA ASP A 53 -14.36 -9.39 -3.74
C ASP A 53 -12.91 -9.92 -3.60
N PRO A 54 -11.97 -9.50 -4.48
CA PRO A 54 -10.61 -10.00 -4.45
C PRO A 54 -9.84 -9.64 -3.18
N LEU A 55 -10.33 -8.67 -2.38
CA LEU A 55 -9.77 -8.29 -1.09
C LEU A 55 -10.31 -9.11 0.07
N ARG A 56 -11.38 -9.90 -0.14
CA ARG A 56 -12.00 -10.72 0.90
C ARG A 56 -11.03 -11.70 1.60
N PRO A 57 -10.07 -12.35 0.90
CA PRO A 57 -9.07 -13.19 1.57
C PRO A 57 -8.17 -12.45 2.57
N LEU A 58 -8.10 -11.11 2.50
CA LEU A 58 -7.32 -10.28 3.42
C LEU A 58 -8.10 -9.91 4.69
N LEU A 59 -9.42 -10.14 4.74
CA LEU A 59 -10.26 -9.80 5.90
C LEU A 59 -9.69 -10.29 7.24
N PRO A 60 -9.19 -11.53 7.38
CA PRO A 60 -8.61 -11.97 8.65
C PRO A 60 -7.48 -11.06 9.14
N MET A 61 -6.64 -10.57 8.23
CA MET A 61 -5.53 -9.68 8.56
C MET A 61 -5.98 -8.22 8.78
N LEU A 62 -7.04 -7.78 8.10
CA LEU A 62 -7.61 -6.44 8.25
C LEU A 62 -8.44 -6.29 9.53
N GLU A 63 -9.02 -7.38 10.02
CA GLU A 63 -9.85 -7.42 11.22
C GLU A 63 -9.08 -7.78 12.49
N GLU A 64 -7.99 -8.54 12.37
CA GLU A 64 -7.17 -9.00 13.50
C GLU A 64 -6.81 -7.83 14.41
N LYS A 65 -7.39 -7.84 15.61
CA LYS A 65 -7.08 -6.87 16.65
C LYS A 65 -5.72 -7.20 17.23
N GLY A 66 -4.82 -6.22 17.17
CA GLY A 66 -3.53 -6.28 17.86
C GLY A 66 -3.57 -5.40 19.12
N TYR A 67 -2.54 -4.58 19.26
CA TYR A 67 -2.35 -3.62 20.35
C TYR A 67 -3.51 -2.61 20.49
N GLU A 68 -3.98 -2.40 21.72
CA GLU A 68 -5.00 -1.39 22.08
C GLU A 68 -6.25 -1.39 21.18
N SER A 69 -6.70 -2.57 20.71
CA SER A 69 -7.89 -2.73 19.86
C SER A 69 -7.79 -2.16 18.43
N TYR A 70 -6.61 -1.69 18.03
CA TYR A 70 -6.29 -1.38 16.64
C TYR A 70 -5.87 -2.65 15.91
N CYS A 71 -6.19 -2.77 14.62
CA CYS A 71 -5.56 -3.81 13.81
C CYS A 71 -4.14 -3.40 13.42
N ARG A 72 -3.33 -4.37 12.97
CA ARG A 72 -1.95 -4.12 12.52
C ARG A 72 -1.89 -3.01 11.45
N TRP A 73 -2.85 -2.99 10.54
CA TRP A 73 -2.97 -1.97 9.49
C TRP A 73 -3.31 -0.58 10.02
N GLN A 74 -4.20 -0.46 11.01
CA GLN A 74 -4.50 0.82 11.65
C GLN A 74 -3.29 1.37 12.42
N MET A 75 -2.43 0.51 12.97
CA MET A 75 -1.20 0.96 13.63
C MET A 75 -0.17 1.54 12.65
N HIS A 76 -0.23 1.16 11.38
CA HIS A 76 0.66 1.72 10.35
C HIS A 76 0.35 3.19 10.04
N GLU A 77 -0.87 3.69 10.33
CA GLU A 77 -1.24 5.09 10.10
C GLU A 77 -0.35 6.08 10.86
N LYS A 78 0.17 5.68 12.02
CA LYS A 78 1.02 6.51 12.89
C LYS A 78 2.40 5.92 13.12
N MET A 79 2.85 5.04 12.23
CA MET A 79 4.19 4.47 12.38
C MET A 79 5.27 5.56 12.25
N PRO A 80 6.34 5.50 13.07
CA PRO A 80 7.47 6.41 12.91
C PRO A 80 8.07 6.26 11.51
N ILE A 81 8.33 7.39 10.85
CA ILE A 81 9.04 7.41 9.58
C ILE A 81 10.48 6.97 9.84
N HIS A 82 10.90 5.90 9.18
CA HIS A 82 12.27 5.43 9.26
C HIS A 82 13.16 6.24 8.31
N GLU A 83 14.10 7.00 8.87
CA GLU A 83 15.09 7.68 8.04
C GLU A 83 15.98 6.68 7.30
N THR A 84 16.31 7.01 6.06
CA THR A 84 17.20 6.20 5.21
C THR A 84 18.62 6.76 5.11
N ASN A 85 18.97 7.74 5.93
CA ASN A 85 20.23 8.48 5.86
C ASN A 85 21.48 7.58 5.94
N ASN A 86 21.51 6.65 6.89
CA ASN A 86 22.64 5.72 7.05
C ASN A 86 22.77 4.75 5.87
N LEU A 87 21.64 4.28 5.35
CA LEU A 87 21.59 3.41 4.18
C LEU A 87 22.11 4.16 2.95
N ARG A 88 21.62 5.38 2.70
CA ARG A 88 22.06 6.24 1.60
C ARG A 88 23.58 6.50 1.64
N ARG A 89 24.15 6.75 2.83
CA ARG A 89 25.61 6.91 3.01
C ARG A 89 26.40 5.66 2.62
N HIS A 90 25.90 4.47 2.95
CA HIS A 90 26.57 3.22 2.60
C HIS A 90 26.42 2.86 1.12
N LEU A 91 25.38 3.37 0.46
CA LEU A 91 25.10 3.10 -0.96
C LEU A 91 25.70 4.14 -1.92
N VAL A 92 26.58 5.05 -1.46
CA VAL A 92 27.21 6.06 -2.34
C VAL A 92 27.98 5.44 -3.51
N GLY A 93 28.60 4.26 -3.31
CA GLY A 93 29.28 3.52 -4.37
C GLY A 93 28.35 2.73 -5.31
N ALA A 94 27.05 2.70 -5.02
CA ALA A 94 26.02 2.01 -5.80
C ALA A 94 24.66 2.75 -5.69
N PRO A 95 24.57 4.00 -6.18
CA PRO A 95 23.39 4.85 -6.02
C PRO A 95 22.11 4.24 -6.61
N GLN A 96 22.24 3.40 -7.64
CA GLN A 96 21.13 2.67 -8.25
C GLN A 96 20.39 1.73 -7.27
N LEU A 97 21.04 1.32 -6.17
CA LEU A 97 20.41 0.51 -5.11
C LEU A 97 19.67 1.36 -4.07
N ALA A 98 19.94 2.67 -4.05
CA ALA A 98 19.27 3.62 -3.15
C ALA A 98 18.00 4.20 -3.78
N GLU A 99 17.77 3.96 -5.07
CA GLU A 99 16.58 4.39 -5.79
C GLU A 99 15.49 3.33 -5.70
N CYS A 100 14.36 3.69 -5.08
CA CYS A 100 13.12 2.93 -5.22
C CYS A 100 12.41 3.45 -6.48
N PRO A 101 12.05 2.58 -7.44
CA PRO A 101 11.27 3.02 -8.59
C PRO A 101 9.92 3.57 -8.11
N PRO A 102 9.46 4.71 -8.65
CA PRO A 102 8.15 5.25 -8.32
C PRO A 102 7.05 4.26 -8.70
N LEU A 103 6.02 4.18 -7.86
CA LEU A 103 4.79 3.52 -8.23
C LEU A 103 4.21 4.31 -9.41
N SER A 104 4.44 3.82 -10.62
CA SER A 104 4.03 4.51 -11.83
C SER A 104 2.60 4.16 -12.19
N ALA A 105 1.97 5.01 -13.00
CA ALA A 105 0.65 4.76 -13.54
C ALA A 105 0.56 3.42 -14.27
N GLU A 106 1.61 3.07 -15.02
CA GLU A 106 1.76 1.83 -15.78
C GLU A 106 1.93 0.61 -14.86
N LEU A 107 2.74 0.73 -13.81
CA LEU A 107 2.94 -0.36 -12.85
C LEU A 107 1.64 -0.68 -12.11
N LEU A 108 0.89 0.35 -11.69
CA LEU A 108 -0.42 0.18 -11.11
C LEU A 108 -1.40 -0.47 -12.09
N GLN A 109 -1.40 -0.07 -13.36
CA GLN A 109 -2.25 -0.68 -14.39
C GLN A 109 -1.96 -2.17 -14.54
N LYS A 110 -0.69 -2.54 -14.69
CA LYS A 110 -0.26 -3.95 -14.79
C LYS A 110 -0.73 -4.76 -13.59
N PHE A 111 -0.62 -4.19 -12.39
CA PHE A 111 -1.11 -4.84 -11.18
C PHE A 111 -2.63 -5.04 -11.22
N LEU A 112 -3.41 -3.99 -11.50
CA LEU A 112 -4.87 -4.04 -11.52
C LEU A 112 -5.40 -5.03 -12.57
N THR A 113 -4.82 -5.07 -13.76
CA THR A 113 -5.15 -6.06 -14.80
C THR A 113 -4.82 -7.48 -14.34
N HIS A 114 -3.69 -7.68 -13.66
CA HIS A 114 -3.31 -9.01 -13.15
C HIS A 114 -4.28 -9.54 -12.10
N VAL A 115 -4.75 -8.66 -11.20
CA VAL A 115 -5.76 -9.00 -10.18
C VAL A 115 -7.20 -8.88 -10.68
N LYS A 116 -7.41 -8.62 -11.98
CA LYS A 116 -8.72 -8.55 -12.65
C LYS A 116 -9.68 -7.51 -12.07
N LEU A 117 -9.14 -6.38 -11.62
CA LEU A 117 -9.93 -5.24 -11.15
C LEU A 117 -10.28 -4.25 -12.28
N ILE A 118 -9.58 -4.33 -13.40
CA ILE A 118 -9.83 -3.64 -14.67
C ILE A 118 -9.52 -4.57 -15.84
#